data_AF-S4GMB1-F1
#
_entry.id   AF-S4GMB1-F1
#
_cell.length_a   1.000
_cell.length_b   1.000
_cell.length_c   1.000
_cell.angle_alpha   90.00
_cell.angle_beta   90.00
_cell.angle_gamma   90.00
#
_symmetry.space_group_name_H-M   'P 1'
#
loop_
_entity.id
_entity.type
_entity.pdbx_description
1 polymer ?
#
loop_
_entity_poly.entity_id
_entity_poly.type
_entity_poly.pdbx_seq_one_letter_code
_entity_poly.pdbx_strand_id
1 'polypeptide(L)'
;MFMIRMVARSLARQIKKRVLIAIVVCLSACVSVAMLSVVYDVGDKINAELSSYGSNIIVQPKSNAVVNDLYASRTKSAYSNSQSSQSSQTLADAESQESTAFLKESDAAKIKMIFWAFNITNFAPKLTIYANLKANSSAESTNSNKSANSVVPIVGTWFNRKLALASGETTVVGVQGMRSWWKMIEGRFPRDFKREAAVGTNLAKSHNLKVGQRIKLTRSGRQMSLKIVGIYDSGDSDNNAIYADSSEAQSLANKPNMVEAIEVKALTTPENDLARKAAKNPAALSQEEWETWYCTAYPSSITYQIEEVIPGAVAKQVRQVSAMQGSVLNKTRAVMVLMTALSLVAAAVAVANLMAAAISE
;
A
#
# COMPACT_ATOMS: atom_id res chain seq x y z
N MET A 1 -41.09 33.88 37.91
CA MET A 1 -40.02 33.95 38.93
C MET A 1 -40.24 33.05 40.17
N PHE A 2 -41.49 32.85 40.64
CA PHE A 2 -41.75 32.09 41.88
C PHE A 2 -41.42 30.59 41.76
N MET A 3 -41.80 29.95 40.64
CA MET A 3 -41.45 28.54 40.39
C MET A 3 -39.95 28.28 40.33
N ILE A 4 -39.16 29.17 39.71
CA ILE A 4 -37.70 29.02 39.65
C ILE A 4 -37.08 29.13 41.05
N ARG A 5 -37.57 30.02 41.92
CA ARG A 5 -37.13 30.10 43.32
C ARG A 5 -37.54 28.87 44.14
N MET A 6 -38.71 28.31 43.89
CA MET A 6 -39.20 27.09 44.54
C MET A 6 -38.39 25.86 44.12
N VAL A 7 -38.11 25.72 42.81
CA VAL A 7 -37.25 24.67 42.26
C VAL A 7 -35.82 24.83 42.77
N ALA A 8 -35.26 26.04 42.80
CA ALA A 8 -33.92 26.29 43.32
C ALA A 8 -33.79 25.96 44.83
N ARG A 9 -34.80 26.29 45.65
CA ARG A 9 -34.84 25.88 47.07
C ARG A 9 -35.01 24.38 47.26
N SER A 10 -35.74 23.71 46.37
CA SER A 10 -35.87 22.24 46.35
C SER A 10 -34.55 21.57 45.95
N LEU A 11 -33.83 22.13 44.96
CA LEU A 11 -32.48 21.67 44.60
C LEU A 11 -31.50 21.81 45.76
N ALA A 12 -31.57 22.92 46.51
CA ALA A 12 -30.66 23.21 47.62
C ALA A 12 -30.84 22.26 48.83
N ARG A 13 -32.01 21.66 49.04
CA ARG A 13 -32.27 20.77 50.19
C ARG A 13 -31.71 19.36 50.04
N GLN A 14 -31.52 18.87 48.82
CA GLN A 14 -31.01 17.52 48.52
C GLN A 14 -29.75 17.54 47.64
N ILE A 15 -28.87 18.54 47.83
CA ILE A 15 -27.67 18.77 47.00
C ILE A 15 -26.83 17.50 46.83
N LYS A 16 -26.59 16.73 47.90
CA LYS A 16 -25.76 15.50 47.83
C LYS A 16 -26.31 14.46 46.84
N LYS A 17 -27.61 14.18 46.87
CA LYS A 17 -28.26 13.21 45.97
C LYS A 17 -28.38 13.74 44.53
N ARG A 18 -28.67 15.03 44.36
CA ARG A 18 -28.80 15.65 43.03
C ARG A 18 -27.45 15.81 42.33
N VAL A 19 -26.38 16.08 43.07
CA VAL A 19 -25.00 16.06 42.55
C VAL A 19 -24.61 14.67 42.07
N LEU A 20 -24.99 13.60 42.79
CA LEU A 20 -24.72 12.23 42.37
C LEU A 20 -25.40 11.90 41.02
N ILE A 21 -26.67 12.29 40.84
CA ILE A 21 -27.39 12.11 39.56
C ILE A 21 -26.71 12.89 38.44
N ALA A 22 -26.32 14.15 38.68
CA ALA A 22 -25.63 14.97 37.71
C ALA A 22 -24.27 14.37 37.30
N ILE A 23 -23.52 13.79 38.24
CA ILE A 23 -22.26 13.11 37.96
C ILE A 23 -22.48 11.86 37.10
N VAL A 24 -23.49 11.03 37.41
CA VAL A 24 -23.79 9.81 36.64
C VAL A 24 -24.21 10.14 35.21
N VAL A 25 -25.07 11.15 35.02
CA VAL A 25 -25.48 11.61 33.69
C VAL A 25 -24.29 12.20 32.93
N CYS A 26 -23.46 13.01 33.59
CA CYS A 26 -22.27 13.60 33.00
C CYS A 26 -21.27 12.52 32.55
N LEU A 27 -20.96 11.54 33.41
CA LEU A 27 -20.09 10.42 33.08
C LEU A 27 -20.65 9.60 31.91
N SER A 28 -21.95 9.31 31.91
CA SER A 28 -22.59 8.53 30.84
C SER A 28 -22.57 9.28 29.50
N ALA A 29 -22.81 10.59 29.52
CA ALA A 29 -22.71 11.44 28.34
C ALA A 29 -21.26 11.50 27.82
N CYS A 30 -20.28 11.69 28.71
CA CYS A 30 -18.86 11.69 28.35
C CYS A 30 -18.42 10.36 27.72
N VAL A 31 -18.80 9.22 28.30
CA VAL A 31 -18.48 7.90 27.76
C VAL A 31 -19.11 7.71 26.39
N SER A 32 -20.39 8.10 26.22
CA SER A 32 -21.09 7.97 24.94
C SER A 32 -20.45 8.83 23.84
N VAL A 33 -20.10 10.07 24.16
CA VAL A 33 -19.42 10.99 23.22
C VAL A 33 -18.02 10.49 22.89
N ALA A 34 -17.26 10.01 23.87
CA ALA A 34 -15.92 9.45 23.65
C ALA A 34 -15.97 8.21 22.73
N MET A 35 -16.89 7.28 22.99
CA MET A 35 -17.07 6.07 22.17
C MET A 35 -17.49 6.41 20.73
N LEU A 36 -18.40 7.37 20.57
CA LEU A 36 -18.83 7.83 19.24
C LEU A 36 -17.70 8.53 18.48
N SER A 37 -16.89 9.34 19.16
CA SER A 37 -15.72 10.01 18.58
C SER A 37 -14.70 8.99 18.06
N VAL A 38 -14.37 7.96 18.85
CA VAL A 38 -13.47 6.87 18.43
C VAL A 38 -14.01 6.14 17.21
N VAL A 39 -15.32 5.86 17.17
CA VAL A 39 -15.94 5.18 16.02
C VAL A 39 -15.77 5.96 14.71
N TYR A 40 -15.85 7.29 14.75
CA TYR A 40 -15.64 8.12 13.57
C TYR A 40 -14.16 8.28 13.22
N ASP A 41 -13.31 8.57 14.21
CA ASP A 41 -11.87 8.82 13.99
C ASP A 41 -11.13 7.57 13.48
N VAL A 42 -11.46 6.40 14.02
CA VAL A 42 -10.84 5.12 13.59
C VAL A 42 -11.17 4.81 12.12
N GLY A 43 -12.37 5.12 11.65
CA GLY A 43 -12.76 4.87 10.26
C GLY A 43 -11.94 5.69 9.26
N ASP A 44 -11.83 6.99 9.50
CA ASP A 44 -11.11 7.91 8.61
C ASP A 44 -9.61 7.69 8.67
N LYS A 45 -9.07 7.46 9.87
CA LYS A 45 -7.64 7.21 10.04
C LYS A 45 -7.20 5.89 9.44
N ILE A 46 -8.01 4.83 9.56
CA ILE A 46 -7.68 3.56 8.90
C ILE A 46 -7.76 3.71 7.38
N ASN A 47 -8.76 4.40 6.83
CA ASN A 47 -8.79 4.61 5.37
C ASN A 47 -7.60 5.43 4.87
N ALA A 48 -7.17 6.44 5.64
CA ALA A 48 -5.98 7.23 5.35
C ALA A 48 -4.70 6.38 5.42
N GLU A 49 -4.54 5.54 6.44
CA GLU A 49 -3.43 4.59 6.54
C GLU A 49 -3.48 3.53 5.42
N LEU A 50 -4.68 3.06 5.05
CA LEU A 50 -4.86 2.13 3.93
C LEU A 50 -4.44 2.75 2.59
N SER A 51 -4.63 4.06 2.42
CA SER A 51 -4.17 4.83 1.25
C SER A 51 -2.66 5.17 1.30
N SER A 52 -2.03 5.05 2.47
CA SER A 52 -0.60 5.26 2.67
C SER A 52 0.22 4.04 2.19
N TYR A 53 -0.40 2.85 2.11
CA TYR A 53 0.20 1.63 1.54
C TYR A 53 0.33 1.73 0.01
N GLY A 54 1.34 2.45 -0.45
CA GLY A 54 1.95 2.22 -1.75
C GLY A 54 1.04 2.25 -2.97
N SER A 55 1.34 1.32 -3.88
CA SER A 55 0.53 1.06 -5.06
C SER A 55 -0.66 0.17 -4.69
N ASN A 56 -1.85 0.58 -5.10
CA ASN A 56 -3.09 -0.16 -4.91
C ASN A 56 -3.58 -0.87 -6.19
N ILE A 57 -2.92 -0.65 -7.32
CA ILE A 57 -3.21 -1.28 -8.62
C ILE A 57 -1.90 -1.76 -9.24
N ILE A 58 -1.86 -3.01 -9.69
CA ILE A 58 -0.74 -3.57 -10.44
C ILE A 58 -1.18 -3.94 -11.85
N VAL A 59 -0.42 -3.46 -12.84
CA VAL A 59 -0.63 -3.75 -14.26
C VAL A 59 0.42 -4.75 -14.70
N GLN A 60 -0.01 -5.88 -15.26
CA GLN A 60 0.88 -6.98 -15.66
C GLN A 60 0.43 -7.57 -17.01
N PRO A 61 1.28 -8.31 -17.74
CA PRO A 61 0.89 -8.99 -18.96
C PRO A 61 -0.24 -10.01 -18.74
N LYS A 62 -1.11 -10.19 -19.74
CA LYS A 62 -2.22 -11.17 -19.72
C LYS A 62 -1.79 -12.58 -19.33
N SER A 63 -0.66 -13.07 -19.85
CA SER A 63 -0.14 -14.41 -19.53
C SER A 63 0.24 -14.55 -18.05
N ASN A 64 0.95 -13.57 -17.48
CA ASN A 64 1.31 -13.58 -16.06
C ASN A 64 0.06 -13.43 -15.16
N ALA A 65 -0.91 -12.62 -15.59
CA ALA A 65 -2.15 -12.43 -14.83
C ALA A 65 -2.95 -13.72 -14.66
N VAL A 66 -2.97 -14.59 -15.68
CA VAL A 66 -3.64 -15.89 -15.67
C VAL A 66 -2.87 -16.90 -14.84
N VAL A 67 -1.55 -16.97 -15.01
CA VAL A 67 -0.70 -17.89 -14.22
C VAL A 67 -0.79 -17.58 -12.73
N ASN A 68 -0.67 -16.31 -12.35
CA ASN A 68 -0.83 -15.88 -10.97
C ASN A 68 -2.22 -16.21 -10.40
N ASP A 69 -3.28 -16.14 -11.22
CA ASP A 69 -4.64 -16.50 -10.79
C ASP A 69 -4.82 -18.01 -10.65
N LEU A 70 -4.22 -18.81 -11.53
CA LEU A 70 -4.20 -20.27 -11.46
C LEU A 70 -3.41 -20.77 -10.23
N TYR A 71 -2.30 -20.11 -9.89
CA TYR A 71 -1.56 -20.43 -8.66
C TYR A 71 -2.28 -19.90 -7.41
N ALA A 72 -2.83 -18.68 -7.44
CA ALA A 72 -3.58 -18.11 -6.31
C ALA A 72 -4.88 -18.87 -6.00
N SER A 73 -5.55 -19.42 -7.02
CA SER A 73 -6.70 -20.29 -6.85
C SER A 73 -6.30 -21.66 -6.28
N ARG A 74 -5.12 -22.18 -6.64
CA ARG A 74 -4.58 -23.43 -6.08
C ARG A 74 -4.12 -23.28 -4.62
N THR A 75 -3.52 -22.14 -4.26
CA THR A 75 -3.08 -21.85 -2.88
C THR A 75 -4.23 -21.58 -1.90
N LYS A 76 -5.45 -21.27 -2.38
CA LYS A 76 -6.66 -21.32 -1.53
C LYS A 76 -7.03 -22.75 -1.08
N SER A 77 -6.48 -23.80 -1.69
CA SER A 77 -6.66 -25.20 -1.28
C SER A 77 -5.43 -25.81 -0.59
N ALA A 78 -4.29 -25.10 -0.54
CA ALA A 78 -3.05 -25.61 0.00
C ALA A 78 -2.44 -24.59 0.99
N TYR A 79 -3.04 -24.53 2.17
CA TYR A 79 -2.39 -23.98 3.36
C TYR A 79 -1.35 -25.00 3.85
N SER A 80 -0.17 -25.03 3.24
CA SER A 80 1.02 -25.63 3.85
C SER A 80 2.29 -25.22 3.10
N ASN A 81 3.17 -24.54 3.81
CA ASN A 81 4.61 -24.48 3.58
C ASN A 81 5.12 -23.97 2.22
N SER A 82 5.43 -22.68 2.17
CA SER A 82 6.62 -22.20 1.45
C SER A 82 7.45 -21.31 2.37
N GLN A 83 7.83 -21.89 3.51
CA GLN A 83 9.08 -21.52 4.15
C GLN A 83 10.17 -22.33 3.43
N SER A 84 10.93 -21.68 2.57
CA SER A 84 12.20 -22.21 2.09
C SER A 84 13.22 -21.07 2.17
N SER A 85 13.79 -20.83 3.35
CA SER A 85 15.07 -21.40 3.78
C SER A 85 16.20 -21.09 2.79
N GLN A 86 17.09 -20.21 3.26
CA GLN A 86 18.42 -19.95 2.74
C GLN A 86 19.11 -21.25 2.32
N SER A 87 19.31 -21.43 1.01
CA SER A 87 20.29 -22.37 0.48
C SER A 87 20.78 -21.82 -0.85
N SER A 88 22.05 -21.39 -0.88
CA SER A 88 22.91 -21.12 -2.03
C SER A 88 22.18 -21.03 -3.38
N GLN A 89 21.56 -19.88 -3.67
CA GLN A 89 20.91 -19.64 -4.96
C GLN A 89 21.97 -19.50 -6.05
N THR A 90 21.97 -20.40 -7.03
CA THR A 90 22.70 -20.15 -8.27
C THR A 90 21.97 -19.09 -9.08
N LEU A 91 22.69 -18.37 -9.96
CA LEU A 91 22.04 -17.33 -10.79
C LEU A 91 20.91 -17.91 -11.65
N ALA A 92 21.04 -19.15 -12.11
CA ALA A 92 20.03 -19.82 -12.93
C ALA A 92 18.72 -20.11 -12.16
N ASP A 93 18.82 -20.51 -10.88
CA ASP A 93 17.64 -20.73 -10.04
C ASP A 93 16.91 -19.41 -9.77
N ALA A 94 17.65 -18.33 -9.54
CA ALA A 94 17.08 -17.01 -9.33
C ALA A 94 16.44 -16.45 -10.62
N GLU A 95 17.06 -16.66 -11.78
CA GLU A 95 16.50 -16.29 -13.09
C GLU A 95 15.19 -17.04 -13.40
N SER A 96 15.02 -18.27 -12.91
CA SER A 96 13.77 -19.02 -13.07
C SER A 96 12.57 -18.41 -12.33
N GLN A 97 12.83 -17.54 -11.35
CA GLN A 97 11.81 -16.79 -10.61
C GLN A 97 11.40 -15.48 -11.32
N GLU A 98 12.13 -15.06 -12.36
CA GLU A 98 11.79 -13.85 -13.12
C GLU A 98 10.53 -14.03 -13.96
N SER A 99 9.83 -12.92 -14.17
CA SER A 99 8.66 -12.85 -15.05
C SER A 99 9.03 -13.26 -16.49
N THR A 100 8.27 -14.16 -17.10
CA THR A 100 8.51 -14.61 -18.49
C THR A 100 7.81 -13.74 -19.53
N ALA A 101 6.79 -12.97 -19.11
CA ALA A 101 6.11 -12.01 -19.94
C ALA A 101 6.39 -10.57 -19.51
N PHE A 102 6.35 -9.64 -20.47
CA PHE A 102 6.71 -8.24 -20.27
C PHE A 102 5.72 -7.30 -20.96
N LEU A 103 5.56 -6.11 -20.38
CA LEU A 103 4.88 -4.96 -20.97
C LEU A 103 5.92 -3.99 -21.53
N LYS A 104 5.49 -3.10 -22.43
CA LYS A 104 6.35 -2.03 -22.91
C LYS A 104 6.45 -0.92 -21.88
N GLU A 105 7.67 -0.50 -21.54
CA GLU A 105 7.87 0.63 -20.62
C GLU A 105 7.29 1.94 -21.17
N SER A 106 7.42 2.16 -22.48
CA SER A 106 6.87 3.31 -23.19
C SER A 106 5.35 3.44 -23.05
N ASP A 107 4.64 2.34 -22.82
CA ASP A 107 3.18 2.35 -22.66
C ASP A 107 2.76 2.84 -21.27
N ALA A 108 3.66 2.89 -20.29
CA ALA A 108 3.33 3.38 -18.95
C ALA A 108 2.83 4.83 -18.95
N ALA A 109 3.33 5.68 -19.85
CA ALA A 109 2.86 7.06 -19.97
C ALA A 109 1.37 7.15 -20.39
N LYS A 110 0.84 6.12 -21.08
CA LYS A 110 -0.57 6.09 -21.52
C LYS A 110 -1.55 6.02 -20.36
N ILE A 111 -1.11 5.61 -19.17
CA ILE A 111 -1.93 5.61 -17.94
C ILE A 111 -2.48 7.01 -17.64
N LYS A 112 -1.76 8.07 -18.05
CA LYS A 112 -2.21 9.46 -17.87
C LYS A 112 -3.17 9.96 -18.95
N MET A 113 -3.59 9.09 -19.88
CA MET A 113 -4.53 9.43 -20.96
C MET A 113 -5.97 8.96 -20.68
N ILE A 114 -6.21 8.24 -19.58
CA ILE A 114 -7.55 7.76 -19.20
C ILE A 114 -8.39 8.87 -18.55
N PHE A 115 -9.71 8.69 -18.47
CA PHE A 115 -10.61 9.64 -17.83
C PHE A 115 -10.22 9.93 -16.37
N TRP A 116 -9.83 8.89 -15.63
CA TRP A 116 -9.40 8.99 -14.23
C TRP A 116 -7.92 9.33 -14.02
N ALA A 117 -7.22 9.90 -15.02
CA ALA A 117 -5.78 10.20 -14.94
C ALA A 117 -5.39 11.10 -13.76
N PHE A 118 -6.27 12.00 -13.33
CA PHE A 118 -6.05 12.88 -12.17
C PHE A 118 -6.14 12.15 -10.83
N ASN A 119 -6.94 11.08 -10.74
CA ASN A 119 -7.00 10.24 -9.55
C ASN A 119 -5.73 9.38 -9.39
N ILE A 120 -4.97 9.16 -10.46
CA ILE A 120 -3.69 8.47 -10.42
C ILE A 120 -2.63 9.43 -9.90
N THR A 121 -2.28 9.32 -8.62
CA THR A 121 -1.30 10.20 -7.97
C THR A 121 0.13 9.87 -8.38
N ASN A 122 0.44 8.58 -8.56
CA ASN A 122 1.75 8.14 -8.99
C ASN A 122 1.71 6.78 -9.67
N PHE A 123 2.74 6.46 -10.46
CA PHE A 123 2.97 5.13 -11.00
C PHE A 123 4.45 4.95 -11.33
N ALA A 124 4.93 3.71 -11.32
CA ALA A 124 6.28 3.39 -11.73
C ALA A 124 6.31 2.01 -12.41
N PRO A 125 7.00 1.86 -13.55
CA PRO A 125 7.31 0.55 -14.07
C PRO A 125 8.29 -0.16 -13.14
N LYS A 126 8.17 -1.48 -13.09
CA LYS A 126 9.02 -2.36 -12.31
C LYS A 126 9.59 -3.44 -13.20
N LEU A 127 10.87 -3.73 -13.01
CA LEU A 127 11.55 -4.87 -13.61
C LEU A 127 12.50 -5.46 -12.57
N THR A 128 12.13 -6.57 -11.95
CA THR A 128 13.01 -7.32 -11.07
C THR A 128 13.87 -8.30 -11.87
N ILE A 129 15.18 -8.23 -11.64
CA ILE A 129 16.17 -9.13 -12.24
C ILE A 129 17.16 -9.59 -11.18
N TYR A 130 17.83 -10.70 -11.41
CA TYR A 130 18.89 -11.19 -10.53
C TYR A 130 20.26 -11.04 -11.19
N ALA A 131 21.27 -10.65 -10.41
CA ALA A 131 22.64 -10.58 -10.90
C ALA A 131 23.65 -10.94 -9.83
N ASN A 132 24.84 -11.35 -10.26
CA ASN A 132 25.96 -11.56 -9.35
C ASN A 132 26.57 -10.20 -8.96
N LEU A 133 26.60 -9.95 -7.65
CA LEU A 133 27.24 -8.79 -7.07
C LEU A 133 28.72 -9.09 -6.79
N LYS A 134 29.60 -8.28 -7.39
CA LYS A 134 30.99 -8.14 -6.98
C LYS A 134 31.14 -6.78 -6.29
N ALA A 135 31.18 -6.80 -4.96
CA ALA A 135 31.52 -5.63 -4.18
C ALA A 135 33.04 -5.51 -4.09
N ASN A 136 33.61 -4.39 -4.52
CA ASN A 136 35.00 -4.05 -4.25
C ASN A 136 35.07 -3.66 -2.77
N SER A 137 35.34 -4.60 -1.87
CA SER A 137 35.69 -4.26 -0.49
C SER A 137 37.06 -3.59 -0.52
N SER A 138 37.13 -2.32 -0.15
CA SER A 138 38.38 -1.62 0.17
C SER A 138 38.96 -2.07 1.52
N ALA A 139 38.87 -3.37 1.80
CA ALA A 139 39.50 -4.02 2.92
C ALA A 139 40.47 -5.02 2.33
N GLU A 140 41.75 -4.70 2.47
CA GLU A 140 42.90 -5.54 2.21
C GLU A 140 42.78 -6.79 3.10
N SER A 141 42.01 -7.78 2.66
CA SER A 141 42.03 -9.11 3.24
C SER A 141 43.00 -9.96 2.41
N THR A 142 44.18 -10.13 2.98
CA THR A 142 45.23 -11.09 2.62
C THR A 142 44.74 -12.52 2.77
N ASN A 143 43.71 -12.89 1.98
CA ASN A 143 43.33 -14.28 1.69
C ASN A 143 42.48 -14.30 0.42
N SER A 144 43.17 -14.48 -0.72
CA SER A 144 42.60 -14.79 -2.02
C SER A 144 41.88 -16.14 -1.97
N ASN A 145 40.59 -16.15 -1.62
CA ASN A 145 39.57 -17.15 -2.02
C ASN A 145 38.23 -16.94 -1.27
N LYS A 146 37.53 -15.83 -1.51
CA LYS A 146 36.04 -15.70 -1.38
C LYS A 146 35.61 -14.26 -1.66
N SER A 147 35.75 -13.78 -2.89
CA SER A 147 34.76 -12.82 -3.39
C SER A 147 33.53 -13.65 -3.71
N ALA A 148 32.69 -13.90 -2.71
CA ALA A 148 31.47 -14.67 -2.89
C ALA A 148 30.60 -13.89 -3.88
N ASN A 149 30.52 -14.37 -5.13
CA ASN A 149 29.51 -13.95 -6.09
C ASN A 149 28.16 -14.24 -5.42
N SER A 150 27.56 -13.22 -4.82
CA SER A 150 26.24 -13.31 -4.22
C SER A 150 25.23 -12.90 -5.26
N VAL A 151 24.22 -13.73 -5.47
CA VAL A 151 23.09 -13.39 -6.35
C VAL A 151 22.19 -12.43 -5.57
N VAL A 152 21.99 -11.24 -6.13
CA VAL A 152 21.17 -10.20 -5.52
C VAL A 152 20.06 -9.76 -6.47
N PRO A 153 18.85 -9.48 -5.96
CA PRO A 153 17.79 -8.89 -6.76
C PRO A 153 18.08 -7.41 -7.02
N ILE A 154 17.93 -7.01 -8.28
CA ILE A 154 17.99 -5.64 -8.76
C ILE A 154 16.62 -5.30 -9.32
N VAL A 155 16.03 -4.21 -8.83
CA VAL A 155 14.76 -3.69 -9.28
C VAL A 155 15.01 -2.43 -10.11
N GLY A 156 14.74 -2.53 -11.41
CA GLY A 156 14.70 -1.40 -12.32
C GLY A 156 13.36 -0.67 -12.21
N THR A 157 13.41 0.64 -11.97
CA THR A 157 12.22 1.48 -11.82
C THR A 157 12.48 2.93 -12.17
N TRP A 158 11.42 3.74 -12.19
CA TRP A 158 11.53 5.20 -12.17
C TRP A 158 11.60 5.72 -10.74
N PHE A 159 12.43 6.73 -10.50
CA PHE A 159 12.52 7.38 -9.20
C PHE A 159 11.75 8.70 -9.17
N ASN A 160 12.03 9.57 -10.14
CA ASN A 160 11.52 10.93 -10.24
C ASN A 160 11.48 11.38 -11.72
N ARG A 161 10.83 10.55 -12.54
CA ARG A 161 10.74 10.71 -14.00
C ARG A 161 9.77 11.84 -14.33
N LYS A 162 10.28 12.83 -15.06
CA LYS A 162 9.44 13.85 -15.69
C LYS A 162 8.90 13.29 -17.00
N LEU A 163 7.58 13.27 -17.14
CA LEU A 163 6.89 12.89 -18.37
C LEU A 163 6.22 14.11 -18.98
N ALA A 164 6.39 14.28 -20.29
CA ALA A 164 5.60 15.21 -21.08
C ALA A 164 4.38 14.45 -21.61
N LEU A 165 3.18 14.90 -21.24
CA LEU A 165 1.93 14.32 -21.72
C LEU A 165 1.58 14.89 -23.09
N ALA A 166 0.76 14.15 -23.84
CA ALA A 166 0.21 14.62 -25.11
C ALA A 166 -0.68 15.87 -24.94
N SER A 167 -1.21 16.13 -23.74
CA SER A 167 -1.95 17.35 -23.40
C SER A 167 -1.08 18.61 -23.29
N GLY A 168 0.25 18.48 -23.35
CA GLY A 168 1.20 19.58 -23.14
C GLY A 168 1.57 19.82 -21.67
N GLU A 169 0.90 19.15 -20.73
CA GLU A 169 1.26 19.19 -19.32
C GLU A 169 2.50 18.33 -19.02
N THR A 170 3.20 18.68 -17.96
CA THR A 170 4.30 17.85 -17.43
C THR A 170 3.90 17.27 -16.09
N THR A 171 4.13 15.97 -15.91
CA THR A 171 3.90 15.30 -14.63
C THR A 171 5.17 14.60 -14.17
N VAL A 172 5.26 14.38 -12.87
CA VAL A 172 6.42 13.78 -12.24
C VAL A 172 5.98 12.52 -11.52
N VAL A 173 6.58 11.39 -11.91
CA VAL A 173 6.17 10.05 -11.45
C VAL A 173 7.39 9.21 -11.09
N GLY A 174 7.18 8.19 -10.26
CA GLY A 174 8.21 7.29 -9.81
C GLY A 174 8.04 6.88 -8.34
N VAL A 175 8.95 6.00 -7.93
CA VAL A 175 8.94 5.37 -6.60
C VAL A 175 9.02 6.39 -5.47
N GLN A 176 9.66 7.54 -5.66
CA GLN A 176 9.78 8.56 -4.62
C GLN A 176 8.42 9.07 -4.14
N GLY A 177 7.46 9.30 -5.04
CA GLY A 177 6.12 9.72 -4.66
C GLY A 177 5.15 8.55 -4.40
N MET A 178 5.42 7.38 -4.98
CA MET A 178 4.63 6.17 -4.71
C MET A 178 4.90 5.59 -3.31
N ARG A 179 6.15 5.63 -2.87
CA ARG A 179 6.65 5.03 -1.63
C ARG A 179 7.17 6.08 -0.65
N SER A 180 6.30 7.00 -0.26
CA SER A 180 6.63 8.11 0.64
C SER A 180 7.08 7.69 2.04
N TRP A 181 6.82 6.45 2.46
CA TRP A 181 7.28 5.93 3.76
C TRP A 181 8.72 5.43 3.75
N TRP A 182 9.35 5.29 2.57
CA TRP A 182 10.73 4.85 2.48
C TRP A 182 11.66 5.89 3.08
N LYS A 183 12.44 5.46 4.07
CA LYS A 183 13.39 6.34 4.75
C LYS A 183 14.77 6.13 4.17
N MET A 184 15.37 7.19 3.66
CA MET A 184 16.79 7.18 3.33
C MET A 184 17.57 7.30 4.63
N ILE A 185 18.20 6.21 5.07
CA ILE A 185 19.07 6.21 6.25
C ILE A 185 20.34 6.99 5.94
N GLU A 186 20.89 6.78 4.75
CA GLU A 186 22.07 7.47 4.27
C GLU A 186 21.88 7.91 2.82
N GLY A 187 22.40 9.08 2.47
CA GLY A 187 22.42 9.57 1.10
C GLY A 187 21.05 10.02 0.58
N ARG A 188 20.74 9.71 -0.68
CA ARG A 188 19.53 10.16 -1.39
C ARG A 188 19.00 9.10 -2.36
N PHE A 189 17.78 9.32 -2.87
CA PHE A 189 17.27 8.54 -4.01
C PHE A 189 18.15 8.70 -5.26
N PRO A 190 18.32 7.64 -6.06
CA PRO A 190 19.02 7.70 -7.34
C PRO A 190 18.32 8.63 -8.32
N ARG A 191 19.10 9.26 -9.21
CA ARG A 191 18.56 10.05 -10.31
C ARG A 191 18.30 9.18 -11.53
N ASP A 192 17.18 9.41 -12.18
CA ASP A 192 16.87 8.75 -13.44
C ASP A 192 17.91 9.07 -14.53
N PHE A 193 18.12 8.13 -15.47
CA PHE A 193 19.14 8.19 -16.53
C PHE A 193 20.60 8.34 -16.05
N LYS A 194 20.88 8.05 -14.77
CA LYS A 194 22.24 8.02 -14.22
C LYS A 194 22.56 6.61 -13.72
N ARG A 195 23.84 6.25 -13.77
CA ARG A 195 24.38 5.00 -13.22
C ARG A 195 24.50 5.07 -11.69
N GLU A 196 23.38 5.35 -11.05
CA GLU A 196 23.21 5.46 -9.60
C GLU A 196 22.28 4.35 -9.12
N ALA A 197 22.50 3.86 -7.91
CA ALA A 197 21.66 2.85 -7.27
C ALA A 197 21.45 3.19 -5.80
N ALA A 198 20.31 2.76 -5.27
CA ALA A 198 20.05 2.74 -3.85
C ALA A 198 19.92 1.29 -3.38
N VAL A 199 20.39 1.02 -2.18
CA VAL A 199 20.49 -0.35 -1.65
C VAL A 199 19.64 -0.45 -0.38
N GLY A 200 18.87 -1.53 -0.25
CA GLY A 200 18.09 -1.77 0.96
C GLY A 200 18.99 -2.02 2.19
N THR A 201 18.51 -1.67 3.37
CA THR A 201 19.29 -1.75 4.62
C THR A 201 19.86 -3.14 4.92
N ASN A 202 19.05 -4.19 4.73
CA ASN A 202 19.44 -5.57 5.02
C ASN A 202 20.54 -6.02 4.04
N LEU A 203 20.37 -5.72 2.76
CA LEU A 203 21.37 -6.04 1.74
C LEU A 203 22.67 -5.27 1.99
N ALA A 204 22.58 -3.98 2.32
CA ALA A 204 23.74 -3.15 2.62
C ALA A 204 24.54 -3.68 3.82
N LYS A 205 23.86 -4.09 4.90
CA LYS A 205 24.51 -4.69 6.07
C LYS A 205 25.16 -6.04 5.75
N SER A 206 24.46 -6.91 5.03
CA SER A 206 24.96 -8.26 4.71
C SER A 206 26.22 -8.26 3.83
N HIS A 207 26.34 -7.27 2.93
CA HIS A 207 27.46 -7.14 2.00
C HIS A 207 28.42 -5.99 2.34
N ASN A 208 28.27 -5.37 3.51
CA ASN A 208 29.05 -4.22 4.00
C ASN A 208 29.19 -3.11 2.94
N LEU A 209 28.07 -2.79 2.28
CA LEU A 209 28.01 -1.77 1.23
C LEU A 209 27.84 -0.39 1.86
N LYS A 210 28.55 0.60 1.30
CA LYS A 210 28.49 1.99 1.78
C LYS A 210 28.10 2.96 0.67
N VAL A 211 27.47 4.08 1.05
CA VAL A 211 27.19 5.18 0.11
C VAL A 211 28.50 5.71 -0.47
N GLY A 212 28.53 5.92 -1.78
CA GLY A 212 29.70 6.37 -2.54
C GLY A 212 30.49 5.24 -3.24
N GLN A 213 30.33 3.99 -2.79
CA GLN A 213 31.00 2.84 -3.39
C GLN A 213 30.47 2.54 -4.80
N ARG A 214 31.33 2.00 -5.67
CA ARG A 214 30.91 1.43 -6.96
C ARG A 214 30.78 -0.07 -6.86
N ILE A 215 29.61 -0.59 -7.21
CA ILE A 215 29.35 -2.02 -7.31
C ILE A 215 29.47 -2.46 -8.76
N LYS A 216 29.91 -3.70 -8.99
CA LYS A 216 29.90 -4.35 -10.30
C LYS A 216 28.90 -5.50 -10.28
N LEU A 217 27.97 -5.47 -11.21
CA LEU A 217 26.90 -6.44 -11.38
C LEU A 217 27.15 -7.21 -12.66
N THR A 218 27.09 -8.54 -12.59
CA THR A 218 27.33 -9.41 -13.74
C THR A 218 26.17 -10.37 -13.95
N ARG A 219 25.63 -10.40 -15.17
CA ARG A 219 24.55 -11.31 -15.59
C ARG A 219 24.81 -11.78 -17.01
N SER A 220 24.82 -13.09 -17.25
CA SER A 220 24.92 -13.69 -18.60
C SER A 220 26.01 -13.08 -19.49
N GLY A 221 27.21 -12.87 -18.93
CA GLY A 221 28.36 -12.27 -19.61
C GLY A 221 28.34 -10.74 -19.72
N ARG A 222 27.23 -10.07 -19.40
CA ARG A 222 27.09 -8.61 -19.37
C ARG A 222 27.50 -8.09 -18.00
N GLN A 223 28.21 -6.97 -18.00
CA GLN A 223 28.65 -6.29 -16.77
C GLN A 223 28.12 -4.86 -16.73
N MET A 224 27.77 -4.43 -15.52
CA MET A 224 27.30 -3.08 -15.24
C MET A 224 27.97 -2.57 -13.97
N SER A 225 28.32 -1.28 -13.95
CA SER A 225 28.82 -0.64 -12.74
C SER A 225 27.93 0.52 -12.32
N LEU A 226 27.37 0.42 -11.12
CA LEU A 226 26.51 1.43 -10.50
C LEU A 226 27.21 2.05 -9.29
N LYS A 227 26.99 3.34 -9.08
CA LYS A 227 27.42 4.03 -7.86
C LYS A 227 26.29 3.99 -6.83
N ILE A 228 26.58 3.51 -5.63
CA ILE A 228 25.63 3.57 -4.52
C ILE A 228 25.53 5.02 -4.07
N VAL A 229 24.32 5.60 -4.11
CA VAL A 229 24.07 7.00 -3.70
C VAL A 229 23.15 7.12 -2.50
N GLY A 230 22.52 6.03 -2.09
CA GLY A 230 21.71 5.99 -0.88
C GLY A 230 21.49 4.58 -0.37
N ILE A 231 21.19 4.50 0.93
CA ILE A 231 20.72 3.29 1.60
C ILE A 231 19.32 3.58 2.13
N TYR A 232 18.34 2.80 1.70
CA TYR A 232 16.94 3.00 2.07
C TYR A 232 16.44 1.89 3.01
N ASP A 233 15.46 2.25 3.83
CA ASP A 233 14.66 1.34 4.63
C ASP A 233 13.21 1.35 4.14
N SER A 234 12.75 0.21 3.63
CA SER A 234 11.39 0.00 3.15
C SER A 234 10.46 -0.59 4.22
N GLY A 235 11.03 -1.21 5.27
CA GLY A 235 10.29 -1.96 6.30
C GLY A 235 9.73 -3.33 5.84
N ASP A 236 10.02 -3.75 4.61
CA ASP A 236 9.50 -4.99 3.99
C ASP A 236 10.61 -5.77 3.25
N SER A 237 10.23 -6.69 2.35
CA SER A 237 11.16 -7.48 1.55
C SER A 237 12.04 -6.66 0.60
N ASP A 238 11.63 -5.45 0.24
CA ASP A 238 12.41 -4.58 -0.66
C ASP A 238 13.74 -4.15 -0.02
N ASN A 239 13.90 -4.29 1.31
CA ASN A 239 15.17 -4.09 2.03
C ASN A 239 16.30 -5.04 1.59
N ASN A 240 15.96 -6.11 0.86
CA ASN A 240 16.92 -7.09 0.36
C ASN A 240 17.32 -6.85 -1.11
N ALA A 241 16.89 -5.74 -1.72
CA ALA A 241 17.10 -5.45 -3.14
C ALA A 241 17.96 -4.21 -3.39
N ILE A 242 18.47 -4.12 -4.63
CA ILE A 242 19.12 -2.93 -5.18
C ILE A 242 18.13 -2.25 -6.11
N TYR A 243 17.81 -0.98 -5.87
CA TYR A 243 16.96 -0.19 -6.75
C TYR A 243 17.83 0.66 -7.68
N ALA A 244 17.57 0.57 -8.97
CA ALA A 244 18.27 1.33 -10.01
C ALA A 244 17.28 1.83 -11.08
N ASP A 245 17.76 2.70 -11.97
CA ASP A 245 16.95 3.17 -13.09
C ASP A 245 16.55 1.98 -13.98
N SER A 246 15.30 1.99 -14.47
CA SER A 246 14.76 0.94 -15.33
C SER A 246 15.64 0.65 -16.55
N SER A 247 16.25 1.68 -17.16
CA SER A 247 17.14 1.50 -18.31
C SER A 247 18.40 0.69 -17.98
N GLU A 248 18.91 0.80 -16.75
CA GLU A 248 20.08 0.05 -16.30
C GLU A 248 19.71 -1.43 -16.09
N ALA A 249 18.60 -1.72 -15.42
CA ALA A 249 18.12 -3.10 -15.26
C ALA A 249 17.81 -3.76 -16.62
N GLN A 250 17.14 -3.05 -17.52
CA GLN A 250 16.85 -3.52 -18.88
C GLN A 250 18.12 -3.81 -19.68
N SER A 251 19.12 -2.93 -19.57
CA SER A 251 20.41 -3.12 -20.24
C SER A 251 21.13 -4.35 -19.70
N LEU A 252 21.09 -4.61 -18.39
CA LEU A 252 21.70 -5.81 -17.81
C LEU A 252 20.96 -7.09 -18.22
N ALA A 253 19.64 -7.05 -18.33
CA ALA A 253 18.79 -8.18 -18.73
C ALA A 253 18.66 -8.39 -20.25
N ASN A 254 19.21 -7.49 -21.06
CA ASN A 254 19.03 -7.46 -22.52
C ASN A 254 17.55 -7.40 -22.95
N LYS A 255 16.74 -6.61 -22.23
CA LYS A 255 15.31 -6.44 -22.46
C LYS A 255 14.96 -4.95 -22.60
N PRO A 256 15.34 -4.30 -23.71
CA PRO A 256 15.10 -2.87 -23.88
C PRO A 256 13.59 -2.58 -23.98
N ASN A 257 13.14 -1.50 -23.32
CA ASN A 257 11.75 -1.06 -23.30
C ASN A 257 10.77 -2.13 -22.77
N MET A 258 11.23 -3.05 -21.93
CA MET A 258 10.41 -4.11 -21.35
C MET A 258 10.41 -4.05 -19.83
N VAL A 259 9.23 -4.18 -19.24
CA VAL A 259 9.01 -4.14 -17.79
C VAL A 259 8.08 -5.28 -17.42
N GLU A 260 8.21 -5.82 -16.20
CA GLU A 260 7.39 -6.96 -15.79
C GLU A 260 5.99 -6.52 -15.35
N ALA A 261 5.91 -5.34 -14.73
CA ALA A 261 4.68 -4.77 -14.22
C ALA A 261 4.79 -3.26 -14.15
N ILE A 262 3.63 -2.59 -14.02
CA ILE A 262 3.55 -1.18 -13.67
C ILE A 262 2.75 -1.08 -12.38
N GLU A 263 3.39 -0.57 -11.34
CA GLU A 263 2.76 -0.27 -10.06
C GLU A 263 2.07 1.10 -10.18
N VAL A 264 0.79 1.16 -9.84
CA VAL A 264 -0.05 2.35 -9.93
C VAL A 264 -0.64 2.68 -8.56
N LYS A 265 -0.58 3.96 -8.18
CA LYS A 265 -1.18 4.51 -6.98
C LYS A 265 -2.31 5.46 -7.36
N ALA A 266 -3.54 5.07 -7.07
CA ALA A 266 -4.73 5.84 -7.38
C ALA A 266 -5.56 6.17 -6.13
N LEU A 267 -6.18 7.35 -6.11
CA LEU A 267 -7.22 7.68 -5.12
C LEU A 267 -8.55 7.10 -5.60
N THR A 268 -9.06 6.14 -4.84
CA THR A 268 -10.23 5.35 -5.22
C THR A 268 -11.36 5.49 -4.22
N THR A 269 -12.59 5.43 -4.73
CA THR A 269 -13.80 5.29 -3.91
C THR A 269 -13.95 3.83 -3.46
N PRO A 270 -14.38 3.56 -2.21
CA PRO A 270 -14.65 2.20 -1.73
C PRO A 270 -15.62 1.42 -2.63
N GLU A 271 -15.40 0.11 -2.79
CA GLU A 271 -16.23 -0.75 -3.64
C GLU A 271 -17.63 -0.99 -3.04
N ASN A 272 -18.67 -0.73 -3.83
CA ASN A 272 -20.06 -1.13 -3.55
C ASN A 272 -20.45 -2.40 -4.33
N ASP A 273 -21.71 -2.83 -4.23
CA ASP A 273 -22.22 -4.00 -4.96
C ASP A 273 -22.12 -3.85 -6.49
N LEU A 274 -22.37 -2.64 -7.01
CA LEU A 274 -22.21 -2.31 -8.42
C LEU A 274 -20.76 -2.54 -8.87
N ALA A 275 -19.78 -1.98 -8.16
CA ALA A 275 -18.36 -2.16 -8.46
C ALA A 275 -17.93 -3.63 -8.42
N ARG A 276 -18.50 -4.43 -7.51
CA ARG A 276 -18.26 -5.88 -7.43
C ARG A 276 -18.88 -6.65 -8.60
N LYS A 277 -20.08 -6.26 -9.04
CA LYS A 277 -20.75 -6.84 -10.22
C LYS A 277 -19.94 -6.54 -11.49
N ALA A 278 -19.56 -5.28 -11.66
CA ALA A 278 -18.73 -4.80 -12.76
C ALA A 278 -17.39 -5.54 -12.84
N ALA A 279 -16.70 -5.71 -11.70
CA ALA A 279 -15.40 -6.38 -11.65
C ALA A 279 -15.47 -7.87 -12.07
N LYS A 280 -16.63 -8.51 -11.94
CA LYS A 280 -16.82 -9.91 -12.38
C LYS A 280 -17.14 -9.99 -13.86
N ASN A 281 -18.09 -9.19 -14.32
CA ASN A 281 -18.45 -9.13 -15.72
C ASN A 281 -18.94 -7.72 -16.08
N PRO A 282 -18.06 -6.90 -16.67
CA PRO A 282 -18.39 -5.57 -17.18
C PRO A 282 -19.60 -5.59 -18.14
N ALA A 283 -19.67 -6.60 -19.01
CA ALA A 283 -20.71 -6.71 -20.05
C ALA A 283 -22.09 -7.15 -19.52
N ALA A 284 -22.21 -7.55 -18.25
CA ALA A 284 -23.49 -7.92 -17.63
C ALA A 284 -24.23 -6.73 -17.00
N LEU A 285 -23.67 -5.53 -17.09
CA LEU A 285 -24.27 -4.31 -16.55
C LEU A 285 -25.30 -3.74 -17.52
N SER A 286 -26.35 -3.13 -16.98
CA SER A 286 -27.23 -2.25 -17.77
C SER A 286 -26.48 -0.98 -18.19
N GLN A 287 -26.99 -0.25 -19.18
CA GLN A 287 -26.36 0.98 -19.67
C GLN A 287 -26.18 2.03 -18.55
N GLU A 288 -27.20 2.23 -17.71
CA GLU A 288 -27.14 3.19 -16.59
C GLU A 288 -26.11 2.75 -15.52
N GLU A 289 -26.09 1.46 -15.19
CA GLU A 289 -25.10 0.89 -14.27
C GLU A 289 -23.67 1.03 -14.82
N TRP A 290 -23.50 0.82 -16.13
CA TRP A 290 -22.23 0.95 -16.83
C TRP A 290 -21.70 2.38 -16.75
N GLU A 291 -22.54 3.37 -17.10
CA GLU A 291 -22.18 4.78 -17.06
C GLU A 291 -21.84 5.23 -15.64
N THR A 292 -22.66 4.83 -14.66
CA THR A 292 -22.40 5.13 -13.25
C THR A 292 -21.08 4.55 -12.79
N TRP A 293 -20.80 3.29 -13.12
CA TRP A 293 -19.56 2.62 -12.73
C TRP A 293 -18.33 3.21 -13.43
N TYR A 294 -18.39 3.44 -14.74
CA TYR A 294 -17.29 3.99 -15.54
C TYR A 294 -16.94 5.42 -15.10
N CYS A 295 -17.96 6.21 -14.77
CA CYS A 295 -17.85 7.59 -14.28
C CYS A 295 -17.75 7.70 -12.75
N THR A 296 -17.47 6.60 -12.04
CA THR A 296 -17.08 6.64 -10.61
C THR A 296 -15.66 6.13 -10.43
N ALA A 297 -14.89 6.70 -9.51
CA ALA A 297 -13.47 6.37 -9.27
C ALA A 297 -13.27 5.04 -8.50
N TYR A 298 -13.96 3.98 -8.90
CA TYR A 298 -13.75 2.65 -8.34
C TYR A 298 -12.39 2.08 -8.78
N PRO A 299 -11.74 1.22 -7.96
CA PRO A 299 -10.56 0.49 -8.42
C PRO A 299 -10.84 -0.31 -9.70
N SER A 300 -12.04 -0.89 -9.82
CA SER A 300 -12.45 -1.68 -10.99
C SER A 300 -12.62 -0.84 -12.27
N SER A 301 -13.15 0.38 -12.18
CA SER A 301 -13.30 1.25 -13.36
C SER A 301 -11.96 1.82 -13.81
N ILE A 302 -11.08 2.20 -12.87
CA ILE A 302 -9.73 2.66 -13.19
C ILE A 302 -8.90 1.54 -13.82
N THR A 303 -8.95 0.33 -13.25
CA THR A 303 -8.24 -0.83 -13.82
C THR A 303 -8.73 -1.16 -15.22
N TYR A 304 -10.04 -1.15 -15.46
CA TYR A 304 -10.63 -1.35 -16.78
C TYR A 304 -10.11 -0.33 -17.81
N GLN A 305 -10.11 0.97 -17.48
CA GLN A 305 -9.60 2.00 -18.39
C GLN A 305 -8.08 1.88 -18.64
N ILE A 306 -7.30 1.40 -17.66
CA ILE A 306 -5.87 1.13 -17.87
C ILE A 306 -5.66 -0.01 -18.86
N GLU A 307 -6.49 -1.05 -18.82
CA GLU A 307 -6.45 -2.16 -19.77
C GLU A 307 -6.79 -1.74 -21.20
N GLU A 308 -7.67 -0.74 -21.37
CA GLU A 308 -8.01 -0.20 -22.69
C GLU A 308 -6.84 0.53 -23.35
N VAL A 309 -6.00 1.21 -22.57
CA VAL A 309 -4.88 2.01 -23.10
C VAL A 309 -3.55 1.24 -23.18
N ILE A 310 -3.38 0.16 -22.41
CA ILE A 310 -2.17 -0.68 -22.44
C ILE A 310 -2.47 -2.02 -23.12
N PRO A 311 -2.01 -2.24 -24.35
CA PRO A 311 -2.33 -3.45 -25.09
C PRO A 311 -1.70 -4.69 -24.44
N GLY A 312 -2.50 -5.74 -24.28
CA GLY A 312 -2.02 -7.01 -23.72
C GLY A 312 -1.76 -7.00 -22.22
N ALA A 313 -2.12 -5.92 -21.52
CA ALA A 313 -2.09 -5.84 -20.08
C ALA A 313 -3.40 -6.30 -19.42
N VAL A 314 -3.29 -6.63 -18.14
CA VAL A 314 -4.38 -6.80 -17.19
C VAL A 314 -4.02 -5.99 -15.96
N ALA A 315 -4.92 -5.14 -15.51
CA ALA A 315 -4.76 -4.34 -14.32
C ALA A 315 -5.58 -4.97 -13.20
N LYS A 316 -4.94 -5.29 -12.08
CA LYS A 316 -5.59 -5.87 -10.91
C LYS A 316 -5.41 -4.96 -9.72
N GLN A 317 -6.44 -4.84 -8.90
CA GLN A 317 -6.31 -4.21 -7.59
C GLN A 317 -5.41 -5.07 -6.70
N VAL A 318 -4.42 -4.46 -6.07
CA VAL A 318 -3.61 -5.10 -5.03
C VAL A 318 -4.44 -5.07 -3.75
N ARG A 319 -5.14 -6.17 -3.48
CA ARG A 319 -5.80 -6.37 -2.19
C ARG A 319 -4.76 -6.83 -1.18
N GLN A 320 -4.22 -5.90 -0.40
CA GLN A 320 -3.55 -6.29 0.83
C GLN A 320 -4.57 -6.99 1.75
N VAL A 321 -4.09 -7.85 2.66
CA VAL A 321 -4.90 -8.65 3.60
C VAL A 321 -5.92 -7.79 4.40
N SER A 322 -5.76 -6.46 4.36
CA SER A 322 -6.68 -5.38 4.71
C SER A 322 -8.13 -5.49 4.19
N ALA A 323 -8.41 -6.23 3.10
CA ALA A 323 -9.81 -6.49 2.71
C ALA A 323 -10.58 -7.30 3.78
N MET A 324 -9.89 -8.14 4.56
CA MET A 324 -10.49 -8.80 5.72
C MET A 324 -10.70 -7.83 6.90
N GLN A 325 -9.93 -6.73 6.98
CA GLN A 325 -10.16 -5.70 8.00
C GLN A 325 -11.45 -4.94 7.75
N GLY A 326 -11.88 -4.68 6.51
CA GLY A 326 -13.14 -3.96 6.25
C GLY A 326 -14.39 -4.63 6.85
N SER A 327 -14.48 -5.97 6.79
CA SER A 327 -15.56 -6.72 7.43
C SER A 327 -15.41 -6.78 8.95
N VAL A 328 -14.18 -6.95 9.45
CA VAL A 328 -13.89 -6.93 10.90
C VAL A 328 -14.20 -5.55 11.50
N LEU A 329 -13.89 -4.46 10.80
CA LEU A 329 -14.12 -3.08 11.22
C LEU A 329 -15.61 -2.75 11.27
N ASN A 330 -16.39 -3.24 10.31
CA ASN A 330 -17.84 -3.06 10.37
C ASN A 330 -18.45 -3.83 11.56
N LYS A 331 -17.89 -5.00 11.90
CA LYS A 331 -18.25 -5.76 13.10
C LYS A 331 -17.84 -5.04 14.39
N THR A 332 -16.63 -4.49 14.48
CA THR A 332 -16.19 -3.75 15.69
C THR A 332 -16.98 -2.46 15.88
N ARG A 333 -17.33 -1.76 14.80
CA ARG A 333 -18.21 -0.58 14.83
C ARG A 333 -19.61 -0.95 15.34
N ALA A 334 -20.20 -2.03 14.83
CA ALA A 334 -21.51 -2.50 15.29
C ALA A 334 -21.51 -2.85 16.79
N VAL A 335 -20.45 -3.52 17.27
CA VAL A 335 -20.29 -3.85 18.70
C VAL A 335 -20.13 -2.59 19.56
N MET A 336 -19.36 -1.59 19.13
CA MET A 336 -19.19 -0.32 19.87
C MET A 336 -20.48 0.49 19.95
N VAL A 337 -21.26 0.56 18.86
CA VAL A 337 -22.57 1.22 18.87
C VAL A 337 -23.54 0.51 19.81
N LEU A 338 -23.54 -0.83 19.80
CA LEU A 338 -24.35 -1.63 20.71
C LEU A 338 -23.96 -1.40 22.18
N MET A 339 -22.66 -1.37 22.50
CA MET A 339 -22.15 -1.06 23.85
C MET A 339 -22.55 0.35 24.31
N THR A 340 -22.52 1.33 23.40
CA THR A 340 -22.95 2.70 23.69
C THR A 340 -24.45 2.75 23.99
N ALA A 341 -25.26 2.06 23.19
CA ALA A 341 -26.71 1.96 23.43
C ALA A 341 -27.03 1.29 24.77
N LEU A 342 -26.35 0.19 25.10
CA LEU A 342 -26.52 -0.50 26.39
C LEU A 342 -26.11 0.38 27.58
N SER A 343 -25.05 1.16 27.43
CA SER A 343 -24.57 2.10 28.46
C SER A 343 -25.60 3.22 28.69
N LEU A 344 -26.23 3.71 27.63
CA LEU A 344 -27.26 4.75 27.70
C LEU A 344 -28.55 4.23 28.36
N VAL A 345 -28.91 2.97 28.08
CA VAL A 345 -30.01 2.27 28.79
C VAL A 345 -29.69 2.08 30.27
N ALA A 346 -28.47 1.62 30.60
CA ALA A 346 -28.05 1.44 31.99
C ALA A 346 -28.08 2.77 32.77
N ALA A 347 -27.63 3.87 32.15
CA ALA A 347 -27.71 5.21 32.73
C ALA A 347 -29.17 5.64 32.97
N ALA A 348 -30.07 5.40 32.01
CA ALA A 348 -31.49 5.71 32.16
C ALA A 348 -32.13 4.94 33.32
N VAL A 349 -31.83 3.64 33.47
CA VAL A 349 -32.30 2.81 34.58
C VAL A 349 -31.74 3.30 35.91
N ALA A 350 -30.45 3.66 35.98
CA ALA A 350 -29.83 4.20 37.18
C ALA A 350 -30.49 5.50 37.64
N VAL A 351 -30.75 6.43 36.71
CA VAL A 351 -31.46 7.69 36.99
C VAL A 351 -32.90 7.44 37.43
N ALA A 352 -33.61 6.51 36.79
CA ALA A 352 -34.98 6.15 37.17
C ALA A 352 -35.06 5.60 38.60
N ASN A 353 -34.15 4.71 38.98
CA ASN A 353 -34.07 4.17 40.35
C ASN A 353 -33.74 5.26 41.39
N LEU A 354 -32.79 6.14 41.07
CA LEU A 354 -32.45 7.29 41.93
C LEU A 354 -33.62 8.25 42.12
N MET A 355 -34.40 8.51 41.07
CA MET A 355 -35.61 9.34 41.13
C MET A 355 -36.72 8.68 41.95
N ALA A 356 -36.98 7.39 41.74
CA ALA A 356 -37.98 6.64 42.50
C ALA A 356 -37.67 6.65 44.00
N ALA A 357 -36.42 6.40 44.37
CA ALA A 357 -35.96 6.45 45.77
C ALA A 357 -36.06 7.86 46.38
N ALA A 358 -35.90 8.91 45.59
CA ALA A 358 -36.02 10.30 46.04
C ALA A 358 -37.48 10.79 46.15
N ILE A 359 -38.43 10.12 45.50
CA ILE A 359 -39.87 10.42 45.57
C ILE A 359 -40.55 9.63 46.69
N SER A 360 -40.06 8.42 47.00
CA SER A 360 -40.61 7.57 48.06
C SER A 360 -40.21 7.99 49.48
N GLU A 361 -39.14 8.79 49.61
CA GLU A 361 -38.76 9.53 50.82
C GLU A 361 -39.41 10.91 50.82
#